data_AF-A0A832H7K7-F1
#
_entry.id   AF-A0A832H7K7-F1
#
_cell.length_a   1.000
_cell.length_b   1.000
_cell.length_c   1.000
_cell.angle_alpha   90.00
_cell.angle_beta   90.00
_cell.angle_gamma   90.00
#
_symmetry.space_group_name_H-M   'P 1'
#
loop_
_entity.id
_entity.type
_entity.pdbx_description
1 polymer ?
#
loop_
_entity_poly.entity_id
_entity_poly.type
_entity_poly.pdbx_seq_one_letter_code
_entity_poly.pdbx_strand_id
1 'polypeptide(L)'
;IRNQPYGEVKIKSVKELPDTVYVPLENGSVKATPDPRPEVALSKNLLVVLEGNAQITKNGPVLGNNKIKIGTPIELEGFTYNFTNLNVRDIRILDDKKA
;
A
#
# COMPACT_ATOMS: atom_id res chain seq x y z
N ILE A 1 -0.67 -6.92 -11.28
CA ILE A 1 0.62 -7.32 -10.65
C ILE A 1 1.57 -7.68 -11.77
N ARG A 2 2.71 -6.98 -11.84
CA ARG A 2 3.69 -7.11 -12.92
C ARG A 2 4.57 -8.35 -12.72
N ASN A 3 3.96 -9.53 -12.85
CA ASN A 3 4.65 -10.82 -12.98
C ASN A 3 3.89 -11.65 -14.01
N GLN A 4 4.56 -12.46 -14.83
CA GLN A 4 3.87 -13.31 -15.80
C GLN A 4 3.60 -14.71 -15.23
N PRO A 5 2.37 -15.25 -15.36
CA PRO A 5 1.14 -14.60 -15.83
C PRO A 5 0.60 -13.56 -14.84
N TYR A 6 0.05 -12.47 -15.37
CA TYR A 6 -0.35 -11.30 -14.59
C TYR A 6 -1.59 -11.56 -13.74
N GLY A 7 -1.53 -11.15 -12.48
CA GLY A 7 -2.72 -11.06 -11.63
C GLY A 7 -3.35 -9.69 -11.76
N GLU A 8 -4.65 -9.66 -12.03
CA GLU A 8 -5.44 -8.45 -11.95
C GLU A 8 -5.89 -8.19 -10.51
N VAL A 9 -5.80 -6.94 -10.07
CA VAL A 9 -6.22 -6.49 -8.75
C VAL A 9 -6.92 -5.15 -8.89
N LYS A 10 -7.96 -4.95 -8.07
CA LYS A 10 -8.73 -3.71 -8.02
C LYS A 10 -8.24 -2.85 -6.87
N ILE A 11 -8.16 -1.54 -7.08
CA ILE A 11 -7.94 -0.59 -5.98
C ILE A 11 -9.25 -0.46 -5.22
N LYS A 12 -9.25 -0.86 -3.94
CA LYS A 12 -10.39 -0.71 -3.04
C LYS A 12 -10.43 0.67 -2.39
N SER A 13 -9.27 1.17 -1.97
CA SER A 13 -9.15 2.51 -1.40
C SER A 13 -7.73 3.05 -1.53
N VAL A 14 -7.61 4.37 -1.59
CA VAL A 14 -6.34 5.10 -1.51
C VAL A 14 -6.47 6.12 -0.41
N LYS A 15 -5.49 6.18 0.49
CA LYS A 15 -5.39 7.18 1.54
C LYS A 15 -4.02 7.83 1.48
N GLU A 16 -3.99 9.16 1.34
CA GLU A 16 -2.78 9.94 1.52
C GLU A 16 -2.41 10.00 3.00
N LEU A 17 -1.15 9.74 3.31
CA LEU A 17 -0.58 9.87 4.65
C LEU A 17 0.09 11.24 4.73
N PRO A 18 -0.17 12.02 5.79
CA PRO A 18 0.38 13.37 5.90
C PRO A 18 1.88 13.32 6.15
N ASP A 19 2.62 14.17 5.44
CA ASP A 19 4.00 14.49 5.75
C ASP A 19 4.05 15.61 6.78
N THR A 20 4.68 15.34 7.91
CA THR A 20 4.74 16.27 9.03
C THR A 20 6.14 16.46 9.54
N VAL A 21 6.44 17.68 9.99
CA VAL A 21 7.65 18.01 10.74
C VAL A 21 7.31 18.23 12.21
N TYR A 22 8.26 17.87 13.08
CA TYR A 22 8.13 18.11 14.52
C TYR A 22 8.64 19.51 14.86
N VAL A 23 7.78 20.30 15.49
CA VAL A 23 8.10 21.65 15.96
C VAL A 23 8.14 21.64 17.49
N PRO A 24 9.30 21.92 18.11
CA PRO A 24 9.38 22.12 19.55
C PRO A 24 8.71 23.44 19.94
N LEU A 25 7.96 23.44 21.03
CA LEU A 25 7.29 24.61 21.58
C LEU A 25 8.04 25.13 22.80
N GLU A 26 7.84 26.41 23.14
CA GLU A 26 8.52 27.09 24.26
C GLU A 26 8.23 26.43 25.62
N ASN A 27 7.09 25.73 25.76
CA ASN A 27 6.72 24.99 26.95
C ASN A 27 7.37 23.58 27.04
N GLY A 28 8.30 23.26 26.13
CA GLY A 28 8.99 21.97 26.08
C GLY A 28 8.20 20.82 25.45
N SER A 29 6.97 21.06 24.98
CA SER A 29 6.20 20.06 24.24
C SER A 29 6.55 20.05 22.74
N VAL A 30 6.14 18.99 22.04
CA VAL A 30 6.38 18.83 20.60
C VAL A 30 5.06 18.70 19.87
N LYS A 31 4.93 19.40 18.74
CA LYS A 31 3.76 19.34 17.86
C LYS A 31 4.16 18.87 16.47
N ALA A 32 3.39 17.94 15.90
CA ALA A 32 3.49 17.60 14.49
C ALA A 32 2.68 18.61 13.65
N THR A 33 3.31 19.23 12.66
CA THR A 33 2.66 20.17 11.73
C THR A 33 2.92 19.76 10.29
N PRO A 34 2.04 20.11 9.32
CA PRO A 34 2.30 19.86 7.91
C PRO A 34 3.68 20.40 7.50
N ASP A 35 4.41 19.61 6.72
CA ASP A 35 5.71 20.02 6.22
C ASP A 35 5.56 21.18 5.21
N PRO A 36 6.14 22.37 5.47
CA PRO A 36 5.96 23.54 4.62
C PRO A 36 6.84 23.53 3.36
N ARG A 37 7.76 22.57 3.23
CA ARG A 37 8.74 22.54 2.15
C ARG A 37 8.07 22.30 0.79
N PRO A 38 8.32 23.13 -0.24
CA PRO A 38 7.68 22.98 -1.56
C PRO A 38 7.90 21.62 -2.22
N GLU A 39 9.07 21.01 -2.02
CA GLU A 39 9.39 19.68 -2.58
C GLU A 39 8.49 18.57 -2.03
N VAL A 40 7.92 18.73 -0.84
CA VAL A 40 6.96 17.76 -0.26
C VAL A 40 5.65 17.74 -1.04
N ALA A 41 5.32 18.81 -1.77
CA ALA A 41 4.17 18.79 -2.67
C ALA A 41 4.36 17.84 -3.87
N LEU A 42 5.61 17.45 -4.19
CA LEU A 42 5.95 16.59 -5.33
C LEU A 42 6.02 15.11 -4.97
N SER A 43 5.96 14.77 -3.68
CA SER A 43 5.98 13.39 -3.18
C SER A 43 4.71 13.13 -2.38
N LYS A 44 4.17 11.92 -2.50
CA LYS A 44 2.95 11.53 -1.78
C LYS A 44 3.13 10.17 -1.15
N ASN A 45 2.99 10.12 0.17
CA ASN A 45 2.90 8.88 0.90
C ASN A 45 1.48 8.32 0.79
N LEU A 46 1.34 7.13 0.21
CA LEU A 46 0.04 6.53 -0.06
C LEU A 46 -0.10 5.19 0.68
N LEU A 47 -1.22 5.02 1.36
CA LEU A 47 -1.73 3.73 1.79
C LEU A 47 -2.79 3.25 0.80
N VAL A 48 -2.44 2.23 0.03
CA VAL A 48 -3.31 1.65 -1.00
C VAL A 48 -3.81 0.29 -0.51
N VAL A 49 -5.13 0.09 -0.57
CA VAL A 49 -5.74 -1.22 -0.32
C VAL A 49 -6.15 -1.83 -1.65
N LEU A 50 -5.63 -3.02 -1.92
CA LEU A 50 -5.93 -3.79 -3.11
C LEU A 50 -6.90 -4.92 -2.76
N GLU A 51 -7.79 -5.24 -3.70
CA GLU A 51 -8.73 -6.33 -3.63
C GLU A 51 -8.56 -7.21 -4.86
N GLY A 52 -8.64 -8.52 -4.69
CA GLY A 52 -8.49 -9.47 -5.79
C GLY A 52 -8.76 -10.90 -5.33
N ASN A 53 -9.01 -11.77 -6.30
CA ASN A 53 -9.27 -13.18 -6.06
C ASN A 53 -7.94 -13.93 -5.92
N ALA A 54 -7.69 -14.42 -4.71
CA ALA A 54 -6.48 -15.19 -4.41
C ALA A 54 -6.81 -16.68 -4.27
N GLN A 55 -5.90 -17.53 -4.73
CA GLN A 55 -5.92 -18.95 -4.40
C GLN A 55 -5.31 -19.16 -3.01
N ILE A 56 -6.09 -19.70 -2.07
CA ILE A 56 -5.58 -20.03 -0.74
C ILE A 56 -4.87 -21.39 -0.80
N THR A 57 -3.59 -21.40 -0.47
CA THR A 57 -2.75 -22.61 -0.42
C THR A 57 -2.31 -22.90 1.01
N LYS A 58 -1.72 -24.09 1.25
CA LYS A 58 -1.10 -24.44 2.54
C LYS A 58 -0.02 -23.44 3.00
N ASN A 59 0.57 -22.69 2.06
CA ASN A 59 1.67 -21.75 2.29
C ASN A 59 1.23 -20.28 2.29
N GLY A 60 -0.08 -20.01 2.25
CA GLY A 60 -0.67 -18.67 2.21
C GLY A 60 -1.40 -18.35 0.90
N PRO A 61 -1.94 -17.12 0.80
CA PRO A 61 -2.64 -16.65 -0.39
C PRO A 61 -1.69 -16.45 -1.57
N VAL A 62 -2.12 -16.89 -2.75
CA VAL A 62 -1.43 -16.69 -4.02
C VAL A 62 -2.30 -15.81 -4.91
N LEU A 63 -1.77 -14.69 -5.36
CA LEU A 63 -2.46 -13.72 -6.21
C LEU A 63 -1.59 -13.39 -7.41
N GLY A 64 -2.09 -13.62 -8.63
CA GLY A 64 -1.31 -13.42 -9.85
C GLY A 64 -0.01 -14.21 -9.87
N ASN A 65 -0.08 -15.49 -9.52
CA ASN A 65 1.06 -16.40 -9.37
C ASN A 65 2.16 -15.97 -8.37
N ASN A 66 1.91 -14.92 -7.58
CA ASN A 66 2.81 -14.50 -6.51
C ASN A 66 2.25 -14.92 -5.16
N LYS A 67 3.10 -15.52 -4.33
CA LYS A 67 2.78 -15.73 -2.91
C LYS A 67 2.75 -14.36 -2.24
N ILE A 68 1.62 -14.00 -1.64
CA ILE A 68 1.46 -12.74 -0.95
C ILE A 68 1.75 -12.97 0.53
N LYS A 69 2.81 -12.33 1.03
CA LYS A 69 3.17 -12.29 2.45
C LYS A 69 3.52 -10.86 2.85
N ILE A 70 3.33 -10.52 4.11
CA ILE A 70 3.79 -9.25 4.67
C ILE A 70 5.30 -9.13 4.41
N GLY A 71 5.73 -7.96 3.92
CA GLY A 71 7.11 -7.68 3.53
C GLY A 71 7.53 -8.21 2.15
N THR A 72 6.66 -8.92 1.43
CA THR A 72 6.95 -9.32 0.05
C THR A 72 6.87 -8.09 -0.86
N PRO A 73 7.91 -7.83 -1.69
CA PRO A 73 7.85 -6.76 -2.67
C PRO A 73 6.85 -7.12 -3.77
N ILE A 74 6.05 -6.14 -4.20
CA ILE A 74 5.12 -6.27 -5.32
C ILE A 74 5.30 -5.11 -6.29
N GLU A 75 5.01 -5.38 -7.55
CA GLU A 75 4.94 -4.37 -8.60
C GLU A 75 3.51 -4.26 -9.14
N LEU A 76 3.03 -3.02 -9.26
CA LEU A 76 1.72 -2.72 -9.83
C LEU A 76 1.90 -1.89 -11.10
N GLU A 77 1.31 -2.36 -12.18
CA GLU A 77 1.30 -1.68 -13.46
C GLU A 77 -0.11 -1.16 -13.71
N GLY A 78 -0.22 0.15 -13.89
CA GLY A 78 -1.43 0.82 -14.34
C GLY A 78 -1.24 1.43 -15.73
N PHE A 79 -2.24 2.19 -16.19
CA PHE A 79 -2.22 2.75 -17.56
C PHE A 79 -1.09 3.78 -17.77
N THR A 80 -0.89 4.69 -16.82
CA THR A 80 0.13 5.76 -16.90
C THR A 80 1.24 5.65 -15.86
N TYR A 81 1.12 4.73 -14.91
CA TYR A 81 2.04 4.63 -13.77
C TYR A 81 2.49 3.19 -13.54
N ASN A 82 3.78 3.03 -13.26
CA ASN A 82 4.36 1.80 -12.77
C ASN A 82 4.83 2.02 -11.33
N PHE A 83 4.26 1.27 -10.39
CA PHE A 83 4.65 1.31 -8.99
C PHE A 83 5.57 0.13 -8.69
N THR A 84 6.84 0.44 -8.47
CA THR A 84 7.88 -0.53 -8.12
C THR A 84 8.19 -0.49 -6.63
N ASN A 85 8.78 -1.57 -6.10
CA ASN A 85 9.24 -1.66 -4.71
C ASN A 85 8.15 -1.43 -3.64
N LEU A 86 6.89 -1.72 -3.95
CA LEU A 86 5.83 -1.67 -2.95
C LEU A 86 5.97 -2.85 -2.00
N ASN A 87 5.71 -2.63 -0.72
CA ASN A 87 5.78 -3.68 0.30
C ASN A 87 4.38 -3.98 0.84
N VAL A 88 4.02 -5.26 0.90
CA VAL A 88 2.78 -5.69 1.54
C VAL A 88 2.86 -5.42 3.04
N ARG A 89 1.96 -4.58 3.57
CA ARG A 89 1.92 -4.21 4.99
C ARG A 89 0.90 -4.98 5.82
N ASP A 90 -0.20 -5.41 5.19
CA ASP A 90 -1.32 -6.11 5.82
C ASP A 90 -1.96 -7.07 4.80
N ILE A 91 -2.58 -8.14 5.27
CA ILE A 91 -3.31 -9.12 4.46
C ILE A 91 -4.60 -9.48 5.18
N ARG A 92 -5.75 -9.34 4.47
CA ARG A 92 -7.06 -9.72 4.98
C ARG A 92 -7.71 -10.71 4.03
N ILE A 93 -7.99 -11.91 4.54
CA ILE A 93 -8.77 -12.91 3.81
C ILE A 93 -10.23 -12.66 4.15
N LEU A 94 -11.02 -12.37 3.12
CA LEU A 94 -12.46 -12.21 3.26
C LEU A 94 -13.07 -13.59 3.01
N ASP A 95 -13.69 -14.18 4.03
CA ASP A 95 -14.48 -15.40 3.84
C ASP A 95 -15.74 -15.04 3.04
N ASP A 96 -16.02 -15.80 1.99
CA ASP A 96 -17.21 -15.63 1.15
C ASP A 96 -18.48 -16.18 1.82
N LYS A 97 -18.53 -16.20 3.16
CA LYS A 97 -19.73 -16.55 3.92
C LYS A 97 -20.66 -15.34 4.00
N LYS A 98 -21.21 -14.95 2.85
CA LYS A 98 -22.58 -14.45 2.80
C LYS A 98 -23.48 -15.63 2.47
N ALA A 99 -24.10 -16.18 3.51
CA ALA A 99 -25.30 -16.99 3.39
C ALA A 99 -26.45 -16.16 2.80
#